data_AF-A0A3B8HLA7-F1
#
_entry.id   AF-A0A3B8HLA7-F1
#
_cell.length_a   1.000
_cell.length_b   1.000
_cell.length_c   1.000
_cell.angle_alpha   90.00
_cell.angle_beta   90.00
_cell.angle_gamma   90.00
#
_symmetry.space_group_name_H-M   'P 1'
#
loop_
_entity.id
_entity.type
_entity.pdbx_description
1 polymer ?
#
loop_
_entity_poly.entity_id
_entity_poly.type
_entity_poly.pdbx_seq_one_letter_code
_entity_poly.pdbx_strand_id
1 'polypeptide(L)'
;KFIQFDRVGIDISKEPMLVFPTLHYQNGGITVNANSETAIPGLYAAGEVMGGVHGKNRLMGNSLQDIITFGRRAGTNAAEYVKGVTLKNLTLAHVSRFEQELKEAGIDNPMVAPMILPDYSTDDVRAHRMMDVITESE
;
A
#
# COMPACT_ATOMS: atom_id res chain seq x y z
N LYS A 1 3.96 27.34 -14.68
CA LYS A 1 4.70 26.05 -14.66
C LYS A 1 5.56 25.85 -13.40
N PHE A 2 5.80 26.89 -12.58
CA PHE A 2 6.67 26.81 -11.39
C PHE A 2 6.00 27.29 -10.10
N ILE A 3 4.67 27.29 -10.05
CA ILE A 3 3.88 27.91 -8.97
C ILE A 3 4.27 27.39 -7.59
N GLN A 4 4.67 26.11 -7.47
CA GLN A 4 5.10 25.54 -6.20
C GLN A 4 6.42 26.14 -5.68
N PHE A 5 7.38 26.41 -6.56
CA PHE A 5 8.70 26.96 -6.18
C PHE A 5 8.65 28.49 -6.06
N ASP A 6 7.85 29.14 -6.88
CA ASP A 6 7.59 30.59 -6.82
C ASP A 6 6.97 31.00 -5.46
N ARG A 7 6.08 30.17 -4.91
CA ARG A 7 5.49 30.37 -3.56
C ARG A 7 6.50 30.42 -2.42
N VAL A 8 7.67 29.82 -2.60
CA VAL A 8 8.77 29.83 -1.63
C VAL A 8 9.94 30.71 -2.09
N GLY A 9 9.72 31.53 -3.12
CA GLY A 9 10.71 32.49 -3.62
C GLY A 9 11.89 31.88 -4.38
N ILE A 10 11.76 30.66 -4.90
CA ILE A 10 12.85 29.96 -5.61
C ILE A 10 12.62 30.02 -7.12
N ASP A 11 13.53 30.68 -7.84
CA ASP A 11 13.55 30.71 -9.31
C ASP A 11 14.45 29.58 -9.85
N ILE A 12 13.84 28.43 -10.17
CA ILE A 12 14.56 27.25 -10.66
C ILE A 12 15.22 27.42 -12.03
N SER A 13 14.98 28.54 -12.73
CA SER A 13 15.69 28.87 -13.98
C SER A 13 17.05 29.54 -13.72
N LYS A 14 17.24 30.08 -12.50
CA LYS A 14 18.44 30.79 -12.07
C LYS A 14 19.20 30.04 -10.98
N GLU A 15 18.48 29.33 -10.12
CA GLU A 15 19.03 28.62 -8.98
C GLU A 15 19.08 27.10 -9.23
N PRO A 16 20.20 26.42 -8.94
CA PRO A 16 20.30 24.98 -9.08
C PRO A 16 19.44 24.25 -8.03
N MET A 17 18.71 23.21 -8.46
CA MET A 17 17.93 22.39 -7.54
C MET A 17 18.84 21.40 -6.78
N LEU A 18 18.67 21.34 -5.46
CA LEU A 18 19.27 20.30 -4.63
C LEU A 18 18.45 19.02 -4.78
N VAL A 19 19.09 17.93 -5.20
CA VAL A 19 18.43 16.63 -5.42
C VAL A 19 19.11 15.55 -4.59
N PHE A 20 18.30 14.67 -4.00
CA PHE A 20 18.77 13.57 -3.16
C PHE A 20 18.08 12.26 -3.56
N PRO A 21 18.77 11.12 -3.52
CA PRO A 21 18.13 9.82 -3.68
C PRO A 21 17.02 9.65 -2.64
N THR A 22 15.83 9.30 -3.09
CA THR A 22 14.65 9.10 -2.23
C THR A 22 14.01 7.75 -2.58
N LEU A 23 13.39 7.09 -1.61
CA LEU A 23 12.56 5.92 -1.88
C LEU A 23 11.50 6.28 -2.92
N HIS A 24 11.46 5.55 -4.03
CA HIS A 24 10.62 5.88 -5.16
C HIS A 24 9.61 4.79 -5.53
N TYR A 25 10.01 3.52 -5.40
CA TYR A 25 9.17 2.40 -5.80
C TYR A 25 9.53 1.12 -5.04
N GLN A 26 8.51 0.36 -4.68
CA GLN A 26 8.64 -0.91 -3.99
C GLN A 26 8.52 -2.06 -5.00
N ASN A 27 9.65 -2.73 -5.31
CA ASN A 27 9.66 -3.86 -6.24
C ASN A 27 9.17 -5.18 -5.62
N GLY A 28 9.20 -5.26 -4.28
CA GLY A 28 8.67 -6.38 -3.52
C GLY A 28 7.17 -6.22 -3.28
N GLY A 29 6.52 -7.27 -2.79
CA GLY A 29 5.09 -7.24 -2.52
C GLY A 29 4.48 -8.63 -2.50
N ILE A 30 3.17 -8.68 -2.64
CA ILE A 30 2.38 -9.90 -2.66
C ILE A 30 2.74 -10.70 -3.93
N THR A 31 3.05 -12.00 -3.75
CA THR A 31 3.28 -12.89 -4.89
C THR A 31 1.95 -13.23 -5.55
N VAL A 32 1.90 -13.12 -6.88
CA VAL A 32 0.73 -13.46 -7.69
C VAL A 32 1.11 -14.39 -8.83
N ASN A 33 0.15 -15.19 -9.30
CA ASN A 33 0.29 -15.99 -10.51
C ASN A 33 0.03 -15.15 -11.79
N ALA A 34 0.07 -15.78 -12.96
CA ALA A 34 -0.14 -15.12 -14.25
C ALA A 34 -1.53 -14.45 -14.40
N ASN A 35 -2.51 -14.89 -13.60
CA ASN A 35 -3.87 -14.37 -13.54
C ASN A 35 -4.05 -13.25 -12.51
N SER A 36 -2.97 -12.78 -11.88
CA SER A 36 -2.98 -11.81 -10.78
C SER A 36 -3.66 -12.31 -9.50
N GLU A 37 -3.79 -13.62 -9.33
CA GLU A 37 -4.32 -14.22 -8.10
C GLU A 37 -3.20 -14.48 -7.11
N THR A 38 -3.46 -14.21 -5.83
CA THR A 38 -2.54 -14.49 -4.73
C THR A 38 -2.56 -15.98 -4.34
N ALA A 39 -1.81 -16.36 -3.31
CA ALA A 39 -1.92 -17.69 -2.73
C ALA A 39 -3.26 -17.95 -2.00
N ILE A 40 -4.04 -16.88 -1.73
CA ILE A 40 -5.36 -16.96 -1.12
C ILE A 40 -6.41 -16.98 -2.23
N PRO A 41 -7.20 -18.07 -2.38
CA PRO A 41 -8.20 -18.17 -3.42
C PRO A 41 -9.22 -17.03 -3.37
N GLY A 42 -9.50 -16.43 -4.52
CA GLY A 42 -10.42 -15.30 -4.63
C GLY A 42 -9.84 -13.94 -4.19
N LEU A 43 -8.58 -13.89 -3.74
CA LEU A 43 -7.86 -12.65 -3.49
C LEU A 43 -6.88 -12.37 -4.65
N TYR A 44 -7.03 -11.18 -5.24
CA TYR A 44 -6.24 -10.72 -6.38
C TYR A 44 -5.47 -9.45 -6.03
N ALA A 45 -4.34 -9.23 -6.69
CA ALA A 45 -3.49 -8.06 -6.48
C ALA A 45 -2.90 -7.55 -7.81
N ALA A 46 -2.69 -6.24 -7.90
CA ALA A 46 -2.14 -5.59 -9.10
C ALA A 46 -1.48 -4.25 -8.75
N GLY A 47 -0.49 -3.82 -9.56
CA GLY A 47 0.26 -2.60 -9.33
C GLY A 47 1.30 -2.75 -8.21
N GLU A 48 1.78 -1.65 -7.65
CA GLU A 48 2.96 -1.64 -6.74
C GLU A 48 2.83 -2.51 -5.47
N VAL A 49 1.63 -2.96 -5.10
CA VAL A 49 1.43 -3.92 -4.01
C VAL A 49 1.97 -5.33 -4.32
N MET A 50 2.17 -5.66 -5.61
CA MET A 50 2.62 -6.98 -6.05
C MET A 50 4.14 -7.05 -6.21
N GLY A 51 4.71 -8.23 -5.92
CA GLY A 51 6.14 -8.48 -6.05
C GLY A 51 6.50 -9.35 -7.26
N GLY A 52 7.79 -9.36 -7.60
CA GLY A 52 8.40 -10.36 -8.47
C GLY A 52 8.50 -9.99 -9.95
N VAL A 53 7.52 -9.30 -10.53
CA VAL A 53 7.52 -8.93 -11.96
C VAL A 53 8.72 -8.06 -12.36
N HIS A 54 9.15 -7.19 -11.44
CA HIS A 54 10.27 -6.27 -11.66
C HIS A 54 11.62 -6.81 -11.20
N GLY A 55 11.66 -7.98 -10.58
CA GLY A 55 12.87 -8.53 -9.96
C GLY A 55 13.51 -7.56 -8.96
N LYS A 56 14.83 -7.41 -9.01
CA LYS A 56 15.59 -6.53 -8.10
C LYS A 56 15.49 -5.05 -8.47
N ASN A 57 15.29 -4.72 -9.75
CA ASN A 57 15.29 -3.34 -10.22
C ASN A 57 14.25 -3.14 -11.34
N ARG A 58 13.22 -2.35 -11.06
CA ARG A 58 12.20 -1.98 -12.04
C ARG A 58 12.76 -1.03 -13.09
N LEU A 59 12.44 -1.29 -14.36
CA LEU A 59 12.72 -0.35 -15.46
C LEU A 59 11.74 0.84 -15.45
N MET A 60 12.27 2.02 -15.77
CA MET A 60 11.49 3.26 -15.86
C MET A 60 10.32 3.12 -16.84
N GLY A 61 9.17 3.72 -16.51
CA GLY A 61 7.94 3.61 -17.31
C GLY A 61 7.07 2.37 -17.04
N ASN A 62 7.64 1.30 -16.47
CA ASN A 62 6.87 0.07 -16.26
C ASN A 62 5.82 0.12 -15.14
N SER A 63 5.86 1.10 -14.23
CA SER A 63 4.90 1.17 -13.11
C SER A 63 3.46 1.44 -13.58
N LEU A 64 3.27 2.37 -14.51
CA LEU A 64 1.95 2.63 -15.09
C LEU A 64 1.46 1.44 -15.92
N GLN A 65 2.37 0.80 -16.65
CA GLN A 65 2.03 -0.38 -17.42
C GLN A 65 1.67 -1.58 -16.53
N ASP A 66 2.30 -1.70 -15.37
CA ASP A 66 2.00 -2.70 -14.34
C ASP A 66 0.55 -2.53 -13.86
N ILE A 67 0.19 -1.31 -13.41
CA ILE A 67 -1.16 -0.98 -12.96
C ILE A 67 -2.21 -1.31 -14.03
N ILE A 68 -1.99 -0.89 -15.29
CA ILE A 68 -2.97 -1.09 -16.37
C ILE A 68 -3.09 -2.58 -16.74
N THR A 69 -1.96 -3.26 -16.91
CA THR A 69 -1.92 -4.64 -17.41
C THR A 69 -2.43 -5.61 -16.35
N PHE A 70 -1.86 -5.57 -15.15
CA PHE A 70 -2.22 -6.48 -14.08
C PHE A 70 -3.54 -6.08 -13.43
N GLY A 71 -3.89 -4.79 -13.41
CA GLY A 71 -5.22 -4.34 -12.96
C GLY A 71 -6.34 -4.91 -13.84
N ARG A 72 -6.15 -4.87 -15.16
CA ARG A 72 -7.11 -5.50 -16.08
C ARG A 72 -7.21 -7.01 -15.88
N ARG A 73 -6.07 -7.70 -15.70
CA ARG A 73 -6.04 -9.15 -15.45
C ARG A 73 -6.73 -9.51 -14.13
N ALA A 74 -6.35 -8.85 -13.04
CA ALA A 74 -6.95 -9.04 -11.72
C ALA A 74 -8.47 -8.83 -11.77
N GLY A 75 -8.93 -7.71 -12.34
CA GLY A 75 -10.36 -7.42 -12.44
C GLY A 75 -11.13 -8.43 -13.29
N THR A 76 -10.57 -8.83 -14.44
CA THR A 76 -11.22 -9.82 -15.32
C THR A 76 -11.34 -11.18 -14.64
N ASN A 77 -10.25 -11.66 -14.02
CA ASN A 77 -10.23 -12.97 -13.38
C ASN A 77 -11.04 -13.00 -12.07
N ALA A 78 -11.00 -11.93 -11.27
CA ALA A 78 -11.84 -11.81 -10.07
C ALA A 78 -13.34 -11.82 -10.43
N ALA A 79 -13.72 -11.09 -11.49
CA ALA A 79 -15.11 -11.06 -11.98
C ALA A 79 -15.58 -12.41 -12.55
N GLU A 80 -14.67 -13.22 -13.08
CA GLU A 80 -15.01 -14.59 -13.50
C GLU A 80 -15.11 -15.53 -12.29
N TYR A 81 -14.15 -15.45 -11.37
CA TYR A 81 -14.12 -16.27 -10.15
C TYR A 81 -15.41 -16.12 -9.33
N VAL A 82 -15.91 -14.89 -9.16
CA VAL A 82 -17.09 -14.61 -8.33
C VAL A 82 -18.37 -15.31 -8.82
N LYS A 83 -18.46 -15.64 -10.13
CA LYS A 83 -19.63 -16.33 -10.70
C LYS A 83 -19.77 -17.78 -10.23
N GLY A 84 -18.65 -18.41 -9.85
CA GLY A 84 -18.60 -19.82 -9.47
C GLY A 84 -18.58 -20.08 -7.95
N VAL A 85 -18.55 -19.03 -7.12
CA VAL A 85 -18.45 -19.17 -5.67
C VAL A 85 -19.80 -19.05 -4.99
N THR A 86 -20.00 -19.90 -3.98
CA THR A 86 -21.09 -19.74 -3.01
C THR A 86 -20.62 -18.79 -1.91
N LEU A 87 -21.26 -17.64 -1.80
CA LEU A 87 -20.96 -16.65 -0.77
C LEU A 87 -21.34 -17.21 0.60
N LYS A 88 -20.41 -17.10 1.56
CA LYS A 88 -20.67 -17.36 2.98
C LYS A 88 -21.02 -16.05 3.68
N ASN A 89 -21.57 -16.15 4.89
CA ASN A 89 -21.80 -14.98 5.73
C ASN A 89 -20.48 -14.26 6.02
N LEU A 90 -20.48 -12.94 5.90
CA LEU A 90 -19.36 -12.10 6.28
C LEU A 90 -19.19 -12.18 7.81
N THR A 91 -17.95 -12.39 8.26
CA THR A 91 -17.66 -12.45 9.69
C THR A 91 -16.36 -11.72 10.01
N LEU A 92 -16.31 -11.10 11.19
CA LEU A 92 -15.09 -10.57 11.78
C LEU A 92 -14.43 -11.56 12.75
N ALA A 93 -14.83 -12.84 12.70
CA ALA A 93 -14.33 -13.86 13.63
C ALA A 93 -12.80 -14.01 13.59
N HIS A 94 -12.17 -13.73 12.44
CA HIS A 94 -10.71 -13.72 12.33
C HIS A 94 -10.07 -12.57 13.12
N VAL A 95 -10.70 -11.38 13.16
CA VAL A 95 -10.24 -10.23 13.94
C VAL A 95 -10.39 -10.52 15.42
N SER A 96 -11.58 -10.98 15.85
CA SER A 96 -11.83 -11.30 17.27
C SER A 96 -10.89 -12.40 17.79
N ARG A 97 -10.59 -13.40 16.95
CA ARG A 97 -9.60 -14.43 17.28
C ARG A 97 -8.20 -13.84 17.41
N PHE A 98 -7.78 -12.98 16.48
CA PHE A 98 -6.47 -12.33 16.55
C PHE A 98 -6.33 -11.45 17.81
N GLU A 99 -7.36 -10.68 18.17
CA GLU A 99 -7.37 -9.90 19.41
C GLU A 99 -7.29 -10.80 20.66
N GLN A 100 -7.97 -11.95 20.65
CA GLN A 100 -7.87 -12.92 21.73
C GLN A 100 -6.46 -13.52 21.82
N GLU A 101 -5.85 -13.90 20.68
CA GLU A 101 -4.47 -14.39 20.63
C GLU A 101 -3.48 -13.34 21.17
N LEU A 102 -3.68 -12.05 20.88
CA LEU A 102 -2.88 -10.96 21.45
C LEU A 102 -3.03 -10.88 22.98
N LYS A 103 -4.26 -10.94 23.50
CA LYS A 103 -4.53 -10.94 24.94
C LYS A 103 -3.90 -12.15 25.64
N GLU A 104 -4.03 -13.33 25.06
CA GLU A 104 -3.44 -14.57 25.59
C GLU A 104 -1.91 -14.53 25.57
N ALA A 105 -1.32 -13.88 24.56
CA ALA A 105 0.11 -13.62 24.50
C ALA A 105 0.59 -12.49 25.42
N GLY A 106 -0.31 -11.80 26.13
CA GLY A 106 0.01 -10.65 26.99
C GLY A 106 0.50 -9.43 26.20
N ILE A 107 0.06 -9.27 24.95
CA ILE A 107 0.44 -8.16 24.08
C ILE A 107 -0.65 -7.09 24.13
N ASP A 108 -0.47 -6.09 24.98
CA ASP A 108 -1.44 -4.99 25.17
C ASP A 108 -1.32 -3.91 24.07
N ASN A 109 -0.20 -3.88 23.34
CA ASN A 109 0.03 -2.97 22.23
C ASN A 109 0.64 -3.76 21.05
N PRO A 110 -0.18 -4.23 20.09
CA PRO A 110 0.32 -4.97 18.95
C PRO A 110 1.16 -4.03 18.08
N MET A 111 2.47 -4.06 18.32
CA MET A 111 3.56 -3.50 17.52
C MET A 111 3.11 -2.48 16.46
N VAL A 112 3.31 -1.18 16.76
CA VAL A 112 3.46 -0.16 15.71
C VAL A 112 4.46 -0.72 14.70
N ALA A 113 4.08 -0.80 13.43
CA ALA A 113 5.00 -1.25 12.38
C ALA A 113 6.35 -0.57 12.60
N PRO A 114 7.48 -1.31 12.63
CA PRO A 114 8.76 -0.72 12.95
C PRO A 114 8.94 0.49 12.05
N MET A 115 9.31 1.63 12.63
CA MET A 115 9.54 2.86 11.88
C MET A 115 10.78 2.64 11.01
N ILE A 116 10.58 2.09 9.80
CA ILE A 116 11.65 1.74 8.86
C ILE A 116 12.35 3.01 8.35
N LEU A 117 11.61 4.12 8.32
CA LEU A 117 12.09 5.45 7.96
C LEU A 117 11.66 6.44 9.03
N PRO A 118 12.50 7.44 9.38
CA PRO A 118 12.09 8.52 10.27
C PRO A 118 10.77 9.13 9.81
N ASP A 119 9.92 9.53 10.74
CA ASP A 119 8.69 10.21 10.38
C ASP A 119 8.99 11.62 9.84
N TYR A 120 9.11 11.71 8.51
CA TYR A 120 9.36 12.95 7.77
C TYR A 120 8.14 13.88 7.72
N SER A 121 7.01 13.53 8.35
CA SER A 121 5.88 14.44 8.44
C SER A 121 6.20 15.63 9.34
N THR A 122 5.94 16.83 8.82
CA THR A 122 5.95 18.08 9.58
C THR A 122 4.80 18.11 10.58
N ASP A 123 4.90 18.95 11.62
CA ASP A 123 3.85 19.08 12.65
C ASP A 123 2.48 19.42 12.04
N ASP A 124 2.46 20.22 10.98
CA ASP A 124 1.25 20.55 10.22
C ASP A 124 0.61 19.33 9.56
N VAL A 125 1.41 18.44 8.95
CA VAL A 125 0.91 17.18 8.37
C VAL A 125 0.42 16.24 9.45
N ARG A 126 1.07 16.20 10.62
CA ARG A 126 0.63 15.39 11.76
C ARG A 126 -0.71 15.85 12.32
N ALA A 127 -0.94 17.16 12.41
CA ALA A 127 -2.19 17.73 12.90
C ALA A 127 -3.42 17.38 12.03
N HIS A 128 -3.20 17.04 10.75
CA HIS A 128 -4.26 16.64 9.82
C HIS A 128 -4.34 15.12 9.61
N ARG A 129 -3.46 14.31 10.22
CA ARG A 129 -3.62 12.86 10.23
C ARG A 129 -4.80 12.52 11.14
N MET A 130 -5.76 11.75 10.62
CA MET A 130 -6.79 11.15 11.46
C MET A 130 -6.19 10.01 12.29
N MET A 131 -5.51 10.38 13.38
CA MET A 131 -4.99 9.45 14.38
C MET A 131 -6.09 8.93 15.32
N ASP A 132 -7.21 9.65 15.39
CA ASP A 132 -8.31 9.41 16.33
C ASP A 132 -9.51 8.73 15.66
N VAL A 133 -9.31 7.63 14.95
CA VAL A 133 -10.39 6.62 14.86
C VAL A 133 -10.39 5.90 16.21
N ILE A 134 -10.88 6.60 17.22
CA ILE A 134 -11.20 6.03 18.51
C ILE A 134 -12.39 5.10 18.25
N THR A 135 -12.15 3.80 18.24
CA THR A 135 -13.22 2.82 18.42
C THR A 135 -13.66 2.91 19.89
N GLU A 136 -14.45 3.93 20.23
CA GLU A 136 -15.31 3.86 21.40
C GLU A 136 -16.39 2.82 21.11
N SER A 137 -16.11 1.57 21.46
CA SER A 137 -17.13 0.53 21.59
C SER A 137 -17.43 0.33 23.07
N GLU A 138 -18.57 0.87 23.51
CA GLU A 138 -19.39 0.24 24.56
C GLU A 138 -19.84 -1.16 24.13
#